data_AF-A0A7W4CDE7-F1
#
_entry.id   AF-A0A7W4CDE7-F1
#
_cell.length_a   1.000
_cell.length_b   1.000
_cell.length_c   1.000
_cell.angle_alpha   90.00
_cell.angle_beta   90.00
_cell.angle_gamma   90.00
#
_symmetry.space_group_name_H-M   'P 1'
#
loop_
_entity.id
_entity.type
_entity.pdbx_description
1 polymer ?
#
loop_
_entity_poly.entity_id
_entity_poly.type
_entity_poly.pdbx_seq_one_letter_code
_entity_poly.pdbx_strand_id
1 'polypeptide(L)'
;MSTKSDLLFLKSNRCGSLYYHNVYSYYDGPIIFTALNEYDQLFFCYSLGTDDASDRWLVVPTSQDKINSLEQKDIPIIKMIKPSALAKVLLVKIDLDNFEVSEEFVVAKKLPYKLPKETVFIRENINYDGKRRHSHRIRIAKNNSKHDIVSETLNKVSEVFGEFCRHYLNKHDISVSFYPRDAVKGSFVYRVKTTTKDSESFETKGYELLSKISSHQDFLDSLEQQEIDLRLVRKLFDLIGTNNIEIQFIDESSTQTILDLSPSYVDGLLPAIDEKLGSYLDSTMVPQADNLSRIKLYLNIVSSGRVVTADELDVDPRQVSYYRDACKTLSLIHEYSSLTPLGLKVAESKDENEWLKIIQRQFEESDCGYLWMLDQQVKSTLNIDENTAAQFLIENCNGLSESTSRRRAQTLKSWVIKFKTIDV
;
A
#
# COMPACT_ATOMS: atom_id res chain seq x y z
N MET A 1 -11.74 9.88 -26.50
CA MET A 1 -11.65 11.25 -25.95
C MET A 1 -12.74 12.05 -26.61
N SER A 2 -13.68 12.57 -25.83
CA SER A 2 -14.76 13.44 -26.32
C SER A 2 -14.16 14.69 -26.95
N THR A 3 -14.68 15.14 -28.10
CA THR A 3 -14.24 16.39 -28.72
C THR A 3 -14.73 17.57 -27.87
N LYS A 4 -14.12 18.76 -28.02
CA LYS A 4 -14.53 19.96 -27.25
C LYS A 4 -16.02 20.32 -27.47
N SER A 5 -16.59 19.97 -28.63
CA SER A 5 -18.02 20.10 -28.91
C SER A 5 -18.87 19.11 -28.11
N ASP A 6 -18.41 17.88 -27.93
CA ASP A 6 -19.13 16.83 -27.20
C ASP A 6 -19.15 17.10 -25.68
N LEU A 7 -18.23 17.94 -25.20
CA LEU A 7 -18.16 18.34 -23.79
C LEU A 7 -19.00 19.57 -23.48
N LEU A 8 -19.50 20.31 -24.48
CA LEU A 8 -20.29 21.52 -24.22
C LEU A 8 -21.66 21.13 -23.65
N PHE A 9 -21.92 21.54 -22.41
CA PHE A 9 -23.21 21.37 -21.77
C PHE A 9 -24.16 22.53 -22.10
N LEU A 10 -23.75 23.76 -21.78
CA LEU A 10 -24.62 24.94 -21.85
C LEU A 10 -23.81 26.20 -22.10
N LYS A 11 -24.32 27.09 -22.97
CA LYS A 11 -23.86 28.48 -23.04
C LYS A 11 -24.75 29.34 -22.14
N SER A 12 -24.20 29.72 -20.99
CA SER A 12 -24.89 30.55 -20.01
C SER A 12 -24.48 32.01 -20.14
N ASN A 13 -25.46 32.91 -20.10
CA ASN A 13 -25.19 34.36 -20.08
C ASN A 13 -24.51 34.81 -18.78
N ARG A 14 -24.71 34.06 -17.69
CA ARG A 14 -24.20 34.39 -16.36
C ARG A 14 -22.94 33.60 -15.98
N CYS A 15 -22.75 32.39 -16.50
CA CYS A 15 -21.65 31.51 -16.12
C CYS A 15 -20.64 31.22 -17.24
N GLY A 16 -20.88 31.71 -18.47
CA GLY A 16 -20.06 31.42 -19.63
C GLY A 16 -20.43 30.09 -20.29
N SER A 17 -19.53 29.55 -21.11
CA SER A 17 -19.71 28.25 -21.76
C SER A 17 -19.30 27.13 -20.80
N LEU A 18 -20.27 26.39 -20.27
CA LEU A 18 -20.06 25.28 -19.33
C LEU A 18 -19.75 23.99 -20.09
N TYR A 19 -18.62 23.37 -19.77
CA TYR A 19 -18.17 22.10 -20.32
C TYR A 19 -18.17 21.03 -19.24
N TYR A 20 -18.67 19.83 -19.55
CA TYR A 20 -18.61 18.67 -18.66
C TYR A 20 -17.18 18.41 -18.17
N HIS A 21 -17.04 18.10 -16.89
CA HIS A 21 -15.76 17.76 -16.24
C HIS A 21 -15.80 16.35 -15.65
N ASN A 22 -16.42 16.17 -14.47
CA ASN A 22 -16.67 14.86 -13.87
C ASN A 22 -18.17 14.58 -13.79
N VAL A 23 -18.59 13.35 -14.08
CA VAL A 23 -19.99 12.92 -14.01
C VAL A 23 -20.20 11.99 -12.82
N TYR A 24 -21.20 12.28 -12.00
CA TYR A 24 -21.51 11.55 -10.77
C TYR A 24 -22.78 10.71 -10.83
N SER A 25 -23.58 10.92 -11.88
CA SER A 25 -24.76 10.11 -12.19
C SER A 25 -25.16 10.30 -13.64
N TYR A 26 -25.45 9.18 -14.32
CA TYR A 26 -25.87 9.13 -15.71
C TYR A 26 -27.25 8.46 -15.87
N TYR A 27 -28.16 9.09 -16.64
CA TYR A 27 -29.44 8.51 -17.05
C TYR A 27 -29.86 9.13 -18.40
N ASP A 28 -29.68 8.39 -19.49
CA ASP A 28 -29.82 8.88 -20.88
C ASP A 28 -29.02 10.17 -21.19
N GLY A 29 -28.04 10.47 -20.33
CA GLY A 29 -27.21 11.68 -20.33
C GLY A 29 -26.68 11.97 -18.92
N PRO A 30 -25.64 12.82 -18.75
CA PRO A 30 -25.18 13.22 -17.42
C PRO A 30 -26.23 14.06 -16.69
N ILE A 31 -26.69 13.60 -15.52
CA ILE A 31 -27.75 14.29 -14.73
C ILE A 31 -27.21 14.95 -13.45
N ILE A 32 -26.04 14.51 -12.98
CA ILE A 32 -25.30 15.15 -11.88
C ILE A 32 -23.82 15.18 -12.28
N PHE A 33 -23.22 16.36 -12.33
CA PHE A 33 -21.84 16.51 -12.78
C PHE A 33 -21.23 17.82 -12.29
N THR A 34 -19.90 17.93 -12.44
CA THR A 34 -19.21 19.21 -12.44
C THR A 34 -19.00 19.71 -13.85
N ALA A 35 -19.01 21.03 -14.00
CA ALA A 35 -18.64 21.70 -15.22
C ALA A 35 -17.54 22.74 -14.96
N LEU A 36 -16.69 22.93 -15.97
CA LEU A 36 -15.73 24.03 -16.04
C LEU A 36 -16.19 25.01 -17.10
N ASN A 37 -16.08 26.31 -16.85
CA ASN A 37 -16.22 27.29 -17.93
C ASN A 37 -14.89 27.52 -18.66
N GLU A 38 -14.89 28.40 -19.67
CA GLU A 38 -13.70 28.78 -20.43
C GLU A 38 -12.60 29.46 -19.61
N TYR A 39 -12.88 29.82 -18.35
CA TYR A 39 -11.95 30.41 -17.39
C TYR A 39 -11.55 29.42 -16.27
N ASP A 40 -11.82 28.12 -16.44
CA ASP A 40 -11.60 27.06 -15.45
C ASP A 40 -12.31 27.29 -14.10
N GLN A 41 -13.40 28.06 -14.09
CA GLN A 41 -14.25 28.19 -12.90
C GLN A 41 -15.15 26.96 -12.76
N LEU A 42 -15.27 26.46 -11.52
CA LEU A 42 -15.91 25.19 -11.22
C LEU A 42 -17.38 25.39 -10.82
N PHE A 43 -18.25 24.61 -11.44
CA PHE A 43 -19.69 24.60 -11.19
C PHE A 43 -20.16 23.19 -10.88
N PHE A 44 -21.08 23.06 -9.94
CA PHE A 44 -21.83 21.83 -9.70
C PHE A 44 -23.20 21.94 -10.39
N CYS A 45 -23.52 20.97 -11.22
CA CYS A 45 -24.73 20.93 -12.04
C CYS A 45 -25.61 19.76 -11.59
N TYR A 46 -26.91 20.04 -11.40
CA TYR A 46 -27.90 19.06 -10.96
C TYR A 46 -29.19 19.19 -11.76
N SER A 47 -29.62 18.12 -12.42
CA SER A 47 -30.88 18.08 -13.15
C SER A 47 -32.07 18.05 -12.18
N LEU A 48 -33.06 18.90 -12.44
CA LEU A 48 -34.38 18.87 -11.80
C LEU A 48 -35.40 18.08 -12.65
N GLY A 49 -34.94 17.50 -13.75
CA GLY A 49 -35.77 16.85 -14.76
C GLY A 49 -36.61 17.81 -15.58
N THR A 50 -37.18 17.25 -16.63
CA THR A 50 -38.02 17.93 -17.60
C THR A 50 -39.44 18.14 -17.07
N ASP A 51 -40.06 19.26 -17.40
CA ASP A 51 -41.52 19.39 -17.42
C ASP A 51 -42.03 19.46 -18.86
N ASP A 52 -43.31 19.78 -19.04
CA ASP A 52 -43.97 19.78 -20.35
C ASP A 52 -43.36 20.79 -21.34
N ALA A 53 -42.65 21.81 -20.86
CA ALA A 53 -42.12 22.89 -21.70
C ALA A 53 -40.61 23.06 -21.61
N SER A 54 -39.96 22.61 -20.54
CA SER A 54 -38.57 22.93 -20.26
C SER A 54 -37.79 21.83 -19.56
N ASP A 55 -36.51 21.71 -19.92
CA ASP A 55 -35.50 21.00 -19.14
C ASP A 55 -34.89 21.93 -18.10
N ARG A 56 -34.79 21.48 -16.84
CA ARG A 56 -34.52 22.37 -15.70
C ARG A 56 -33.28 21.92 -14.95
N TRP A 57 -32.42 22.88 -14.66
CA TRP A 57 -31.11 22.63 -14.07
C TRP A 57 -30.82 23.60 -12.92
N LEU A 58 -30.12 23.10 -11.91
CA LEU A 58 -29.43 23.92 -10.93
C LEU A 58 -27.95 23.98 -11.27
N VAL A 59 -27.43 25.20 -11.43
CA VAL A 59 -26.01 25.47 -11.60
C VAL A 59 -25.51 26.22 -10.37
N VAL A 60 -24.55 25.63 -9.67
CA VAL A 60 -24.04 26.14 -8.40
C VAL A 60 -22.54 26.40 -8.52
N PRO A 61 -22.09 27.67 -8.47
CA PRO A 61 -20.67 27.98 -8.36
C PRO A 61 -20.09 27.30 -7.11
N THR A 62 -18.98 26.58 -7.27
CA THR A 62 -18.40 25.78 -6.20
C THR A 62 -16.88 25.94 -6.15
N SER A 63 -16.25 25.37 -5.13
CA SER A 63 -14.80 25.31 -4.98
C SER A 63 -14.29 23.88 -5.13
N GLN A 64 -13.00 23.75 -5.43
CA GLN A 64 -12.34 22.44 -5.45
C GLN A 64 -12.46 21.71 -4.12
N ASP A 65 -12.34 22.42 -2.99
CA ASP A 65 -12.49 21.81 -1.65
C ASP A 65 -13.86 21.15 -1.45
N LYS A 66 -14.94 21.81 -1.88
CA LYS A 66 -16.29 21.23 -1.79
C LYS A 66 -16.47 20.02 -2.69
N ILE A 67 -15.91 20.07 -3.90
CA ILE A 67 -15.93 18.93 -4.82
C ILE A 67 -15.14 17.76 -4.25
N ASN A 68 -13.96 18.02 -3.68
CA ASN A 68 -13.19 16.99 -3.01
C ASN A 68 -13.98 16.36 -1.85
N SER A 69 -14.65 17.15 -1.00
CA SER A 69 -15.51 16.62 0.07
C SER A 69 -16.70 15.82 -0.45
N LEU A 70 -17.30 16.22 -1.59
CA LEU A 70 -18.36 15.46 -2.26
C LEU A 70 -17.82 14.12 -2.76
N GLU A 71 -16.68 14.14 -3.46
CA GLU A 71 -16.04 12.97 -4.06
C GLU A 71 -15.55 11.98 -2.99
N GLN A 72 -15.11 12.48 -1.83
CA GLN A 72 -14.74 11.72 -0.64
C GLN A 72 -15.95 11.21 0.16
N LYS A 73 -17.17 11.59 -0.22
CA LYS A 73 -18.41 11.28 0.51
C LYS A 73 -18.44 11.84 1.94
N ASP A 74 -17.67 12.90 2.22
CA ASP A 74 -17.74 13.63 3.49
C ASP A 74 -18.99 14.52 3.56
N ILE A 75 -19.52 14.95 2.40
CA ILE A 75 -20.79 15.68 2.29
C ILE A 75 -21.74 15.02 1.28
N PRO A 76 -23.06 15.02 1.55
CA PRO A 76 -24.06 14.53 0.61
C PRO A 76 -24.32 15.55 -0.49
N ILE A 77 -24.94 15.10 -1.59
CA ILE A 77 -25.24 15.92 -2.78
C ILE A 77 -26.01 17.19 -2.42
N ILE A 78 -26.94 17.11 -1.46
CA ILE A 78 -27.76 18.27 -1.06
C ILE A 78 -26.92 19.42 -0.48
N LYS A 79 -25.76 19.16 0.14
CA LYS A 79 -24.87 20.21 0.67
C LYS A 79 -24.16 20.99 -0.43
N MET A 80 -24.05 20.43 -1.63
CA MET A 80 -23.58 21.17 -2.81
C MET A 80 -24.59 22.24 -3.22
N ILE A 81 -25.88 21.91 -3.15
CA ILE A 81 -26.99 22.80 -3.57
C ILE A 81 -27.36 23.79 -2.46
N LYS A 82 -27.43 23.31 -1.22
CA LYS A 82 -27.88 24.04 -0.02
C LYS A 82 -26.79 24.06 1.06
N PRO A 83 -25.61 24.67 0.82
CA PRO A 83 -24.57 24.76 1.83
C PRO A 83 -24.97 25.66 3.02
N SER A 84 -25.89 26.60 2.80
CA SER A 84 -26.42 27.49 3.84
C SER A 84 -27.83 27.97 3.51
N ALA A 85 -28.51 28.58 4.49
CA ALA A 85 -29.88 29.10 4.33
C ALA A 85 -29.99 30.25 3.30
N LEU A 86 -28.88 30.96 3.05
CA LEU A 86 -28.79 32.10 2.13
C LEU A 86 -28.11 31.76 0.81
N ALA A 87 -27.74 30.50 0.60
CA ALA A 87 -27.10 30.07 -0.63
C ALA A 87 -27.97 30.42 -1.84
N LYS A 88 -27.38 31.13 -2.81
CA LYS A 88 -28.02 31.42 -4.09
C LYS A 88 -27.52 30.41 -5.11
N VAL A 89 -28.44 29.87 -5.89
CA VAL A 89 -28.16 28.95 -6.99
C VAL A 89 -28.76 29.51 -8.27
N LEU A 90 -28.17 29.20 -9.40
CA LEU A 90 -28.72 29.58 -10.69
C LEU A 90 -29.70 28.50 -11.14
N LEU A 91 -30.96 28.86 -11.26
CA LEU A 91 -31.97 28.03 -11.93
C LEU A 91 -31.92 28.34 -13.42
N VAL A 92 -31.63 27.32 -14.20
CA VAL A 92 -31.63 27.37 -15.66
C VAL A 92 -32.82 26.56 -16.16
N LYS A 93 -33.57 27.12 -17.11
CA LYS A 93 -34.58 26.38 -17.86
C LYS A 93 -34.28 26.50 -19.35
N ILE A 94 -34.21 25.36 -20.02
CA ILE A 94 -33.97 25.23 -21.45
C ILE A 94 -35.31 24.83 -22.06
N ASP A 95 -35.86 25.68 -22.91
CA ASP A 95 -37.11 25.40 -23.62
C ASP A 95 -36.93 24.19 -24.55
N LEU A 96 -37.90 23.27 -24.56
CA LEU A 96 -37.79 22.04 -25.35
C LEU A 96 -38.07 22.23 -26.85
N ASP A 97 -38.79 23.29 -27.23
CA ASP A 97 -39.19 23.55 -28.61
C ASP A 97 -38.15 24.38 -29.36
N ASN A 98 -37.66 25.45 -28.73
CA ASN A 98 -36.76 26.41 -29.37
C ASN A 98 -35.34 26.44 -28.76
N PHE A 99 -35.08 25.67 -27.70
CA PHE A 99 -33.79 25.61 -26.98
C PHE A 99 -33.32 26.94 -26.38
N GLU A 100 -34.23 27.90 -26.18
CA GLU A 100 -33.91 29.15 -25.49
C GLU A 100 -33.63 28.90 -24.01
N VAL A 101 -32.63 29.61 -23.49
CA VAL A 101 -32.14 29.45 -22.12
C VAL A 101 -32.61 30.63 -21.28
N SER A 102 -33.40 30.34 -20.24
CA SER A 102 -33.80 31.31 -19.21
C SER A 102 -33.06 31.05 -17.90
N GLU A 103 -32.61 32.12 -17.24
CA GLU A 103 -31.68 32.05 -16.11
C GLU A 103 -32.05 32.99 -14.96
N GLU A 104 -32.31 32.43 -13.78
CA GLU A 104 -32.68 33.18 -12.59
C GLU A 104 -31.89 32.72 -11.35
N PHE A 105 -31.38 33.68 -10.56
CA PHE A 105 -30.81 33.36 -9.25
C PHE A 105 -31.89 33.20 -8.20
N VAL A 106 -31.98 32.01 -7.61
CA VAL A 106 -32.96 31.69 -6.57
C VAL A 106 -32.24 31.35 -5.27
N VAL A 107 -32.81 31.75 -4.14
CA VAL A 107 -32.33 31.29 -2.83
C VAL A 107 -32.66 29.81 -2.71
N ALA A 108 -31.65 28.97 -2.51
CA ALA A 108 -31.79 27.51 -2.56
C ALA A 108 -32.89 27.00 -1.61
N LYS A 109 -33.04 27.61 -0.43
CA LYS A 109 -34.11 27.28 0.54
C LYS A 109 -35.54 27.44 -0.04
N LYS A 110 -35.73 28.39 -0.97
CA LYS A 110 -37.03 28.70 -1.59
C LYS A 110 -37.33 27.87 -2.84
N LEU A 111 -36.43 26.96 -3.25
CA LEU A 111 -36.67 26.10 -4.40
C LEU A 111 -37.91 25.22 -4.16
N PRO A 112 -38.93 25.25 -5.05
CA PRO A 112 -40.16 24.46 -4.91
C PRO A 112 -39.98 23.01 -5.40
N TYR A 113 -38.76 22.56 -5.63
CA TYR A 113 -38.46 21.26 -6.22
C TYR A 113 -38.11 20.21 -5.16
N LYS A 114 -38.39 18.95 -5.46
CA LYS A 114 -37.88 17.81 -4.67
C LYS A 114 -36.38 17.72 -4.90
N LEU A 115 -35.60 17.78 -3.82
CA LEU A 115 -34.15 17.66 -3.85
C LEU A 115 -33.70 16.37 -3.15
N PRO A 116 -32.45 15.91 -3.37
CA PRO A 116 -31.92 14.74 -2.68
C PRO A 116 -31.99 14.86 -1.17
N LYS A 117 -32.19 13.73 -0.48
CA LYS A 117 -32.13 13.66 0.98
C LYS A 117 -30.68 13.85 1.46
N GLU A 118 -30.51 14.25 2.72
CA GLU A 118 -29.19 14.40 3.38
C GLU A 118 -28.38 13.08 3.46
N THR A 119 -28.99 11.94 3.16
CA THR A 119 -28.33 10.62 3.12
C THR A 119 -27.88 10.19 1.73
N VAL A 120 -28.06 11.03 0.70
CA VAL A 120 -27.72 10.69 -0.69
C VAL A 120 -26.36 11.25 -1.07
N PHE A 121 -25.41 10.33 -1.32
CA PHE A 121 -24.06 10.62 -1.79
C PHE A 121 -23.89 10.20 -3.25
N ILE A 122 -22.79 10.64 -3.87
CA ILE A 122 -22.43 10.18 -5.22
C ILE A 122 -22.15 8.67 -5.21
N ARG A 123 -22.40 8.01 -6.34
CA ARG A 123 -22.13 6.58 -6.53
C ARG A 123 -20.97 6.31 -7.45
N GLU A 124 -20.66 7.25 -8.33
CA GLU A 124 -19.61 7.17 -9.33
C GLU A 124 -18.97 8.55 -9.48
N ASN A 125 -17.78 8.58 -10.08
CA ASN A 125 -17.06 9.79 -10.44
C ASN A 125 -16.33 9.50 -11.76
N ILE A 126 -17.05 9.63 -12.86
CA ILE A 126 -16.57 9.35 -14.21
C ILE A 126 -15.77 10.55 -14.71
N ASN A 127 -14.51 10.31 -15.10
CA ASN A 127 -13.61 11.30 -15.71
C ASN A 127 -14.06 11.61 -17.15
N TYR A 128 -15.06 12.46 -17.29
CA TYR A 128 -15.78 12.66 -18.55
C TYR A 128 -14.96 13.48 -19.56
N ASP A 129 -14.21 14.48 -19.09
CA ASP A 129 -13.34 15.31 -19.96
C ASP A 129 -11.94 14.71 -20.20
N GLY A 130 -11.61 13.60 -19.52
CA GLY A 130 -10.32 12.94 -19.62
C GLY A 130 -9.16 13.67 -18.94
N LYS A 131 -9.38 14.80 -18.25
CA LYS A 131 -8.31 15.59 -17.62
C LYS A 131 -7.84 15.02 -16.29
N ARG A 132 -8.62 14.15 -15.62
CA ARG A 132 -8.22 13.53 -14.34
C ARG A 132 -6.94 12.71 -14.50
N ARG A 133 -5.94 12.99 -13.66
CA ARG A 133 -4.59 12.38 -13.74
C ARG A 133 -4.34 11.25 -12.75
N HIS A 134 -5.31 10.98 -11.88
CA HIS A 134 -5.29 9.92 -10.89
C HIS A 134 -6.42 8.92 -11.18
N SER A 135 -6.26 7.72 -10.66
CA SER A 135 -7.17 6.59 -10.86
C SER A 135 -7.73 6.06 -9.55
N HIS A 136 -6.99 6.25 -8.46
CA HIS A 136 -7.31 5.71 -7.15
C HIS A 136 -6.94 6.72 -6.08
N ARG A 137 -7.46 6.51 -4.88
CA ARG A 137 -7.13 7.29 -3.69
C ARG A 137 -6.82 6.38 -2.52
N ILE A 138 -5.78 6.76 -1.78
CA ILE A 138 -5.40 6.15 -0.52
C ILE A 138 -5.82 7.15 0.57
N ARG A 139 -6.85 6.82 1.34
CA ARG A 139 -7.30 7.62 2.48
C ARG A 139 -6.57 7.11 3.72
N ILE A 140 -5.90 8.01 4.43
CA ILE A 140 -5.25 7.76 5.71
C ILE A 140 -5.86 8.73 6.72
N ALA A 141 -6.65 8.20 7.63
CA ALA A 141 -7.38 8.99 8.62
C ALA A 141 -7.07 8.51 10.03
N LYS A 142 -7.34 9.36 11.03
CA LYS A 142 -7.42 8.90 12.43
C LYS A 142 -8.88 8.73 12.80
N ASN A 143 -9.19 7.64 13.51
CA ASN A 143 -10.55 7.33 13.96
C ASN A 143 -11.10 8.39 14.94
N ASN A 144 -10.23 9.23 15.51
CA ASN A 144 -10.58 10.40 16.32
C ASN A 144 -10.02 11.69 15.69
N SER A 145 -10.90 12.53 15.14
CA SER A 145 -10.57 13.72 14.32
C SER A 145 -9.88 14.87 15.05
N LYS A 146 -9.56 14.74 16.34
CA LYS A 146 -8.94 15.80 17.15
C LYS A 146 -7.43 15.91 17.01
N HIS A 147 -6.78 14.91 16.42
CA HIS A 147 -5.32 14.89 16.31
C HIS A 147 -4.89 14.68 14.86
N ASP A 148 -4.05 15.57 14.38
CA ASP A 148 -3.41 15.44 13.07
C ASP A 148 -2.48 14.21 13.06
N ILE A 149 -2.18 13.73 11.86
CA ILE A 149 -1.18 12.68 11.63
C ILE A 149 0.16 13.38 11.40
N VAL A 150 1.17 13.02 12.19
CA VAL A 150 2.52 13.56 12.04
C VAL A 150 3.10 13.09 10.70
N SER A 151 3.80 13.97 9.98
CA SER A 151 4.33 13.68 8.63
C SER A 151 5.20 12.42 8.58
N GLU A 152 5.99 12.16 9.62
CA GLU A 152 6.85 10.97 9.70
C GLU A 152 6.04 9.67 9.74
N THR A 153 4.99 9.63 10.56
CA THR A 153 4.06 8.50 10.62
C THR A 153 3.35 8.32 9.29
N LEU A 154 2.86 9.40 8.71
CA LEU A 154 2.17 9.37 7.42
C LEU A 154 3.04 8.82 6.30
N ASN A 155 4.30 9.26 6.23
CA ASN A 155 5.26 8.77 5.23
C ASN A 155 5.52 7.27 5.41
N LYS A 156 5.81 6.83 6.64
CA LYS A 156 6.06 5.42 6.97
C LYS A 156 4.85 4.55 6.63
N VAL A 157 3.65 4.97 7.02
CA VAL A 157 2.41 4.24 6.72
C VAL A 157 2.20 4.13 5.21
N SER A 158 2.35 5.23 4.48
CA SER A 158 2.17 5.26 3.02
C SER A 158 3.16 4.34 2.29
N GLU A 159 4.42 4.36 2.73
CA GLU A 159 5.48 3.50 2.18
C GLU A 159 5.17 2.02 2.40
N VAL A 160 4.91 1.63 3.65
CA VAL A 160 4.64 0.24 4.04
C VAL A 160 3.35 -0.27 3.40
N PHE A 161 2.30 0.56 3.33
CA PHE A 161 1.04 0.20 2.68
C PHE A 161 1.21 -0.04 1.17
N GLY A 162 1.91 0.87 0.48
CA GLY A 162 2.20 0.71 -0.94
C GLY A 162 3.09 -0.50 -1.21
N GLU A 163 4.07 -0.75 -0.33
CA GLU A 163 4.90 -1.94 -0.35
C GLU A 163 4.07 -3.22 -0.19
N PHE A 164 3.18 -3.26 0.80
CA PHE A 164 2.26 -4.38 1.05
C PHE A 164 1.43 -4.71 -0.19
N CYS A 165 0.71 -3.73 -0.75
CA CYS A 165 -0.15 -3.96 -1.90
C CYS A 165 0.65 -4.49 -3.11
N ARG A 166 1.84 -3.94 -3.37
CA ARG A 166 2.70 -4.41 -4.48
C ARG A 166 3.18 -5.84 -4.26
N HIS A 167 3.67 -6.17 -3.08
CA HIS A 167 4.19 -7.51 -2.79
C HIS A 167 3.10 -8.57 -2.86
N TYR A 168 1.94 -8.28 -2.27
CA TYR A 168 0.80 -9.20 -2.29
C TYR A 168 0.31 -9.44 -3.72
N LEU A 169 0.06 -8.39 -4.51
CA LEU A 169 -0.38 -8.53 -5.89
C LEU A 169 0.66 -9.20 -6.80
N ASN A 170 1.95 -8.89 -6.62
CA ASN A 170 3.03 -9.52 -7.40
C ASN A 170 3.10 -11.04 -7.18
N LYS A 171 2.76 -11.56 -5.99
CA LYS A 171 2.69 -13.01 -5.75
C LYS A 171 1.59 -13.70 -6.57
N HIS A 172 0.60 -12.95 -7.05
CA HIS A 172 -0.47 -13.44 -7.92
C HIS A 172 -0.30 -13.00 -9.39
N ASP A 173 0.93 -12.65 -9.78
CA ASP A 173 1.34 -12.18 -11.11
C ASP A 173 0.73 -10.83 -11.54
N ILE A 174 0.26 -10.02 -10.60
CA ILE A 174 -0.32 -8.70 -10.86
C ILE A 174 0.69 -7.62 -10.47
N SER A 175 1.39 -7.07 -11.47
CA SER A 175 2.39 -6.03 -11.23
C SER A 175 1.81 -4.63 -11.29
N VAL A 176 1.84 -3.93 -10.16
CA VAL A 176 1.31 -2.57 -10.02
C VAL A 176 2.35 -1.58 -9.52
N SER A 177 2.20 -0.32 -9.92
CA SER A 177 2.93 0.81 -9.36
C SER A 177 1.96 1.94 -9.05
N PHE A 178 2.08 2.50 -7.85
CA PHE A 178 1.29 3.64 -7.40
C PHE A 178 2.13 4.89 -7.54
N TYR A 179 1.72 5.79 -8.43
CA TYR A 179 2.40 7.06 -8.64
C TYR A 179 1.66 8.19 -7.93
N PRO A 180 2.33 8.81 -6.95
CA PRO A 180 1.89 10.04 -6.33
C PRO A 180 1.43 11.14 -7.32
N ARG A 181 0.21 11.69 -7.17
CA ARG A 181 -0.28 12.84 -7.95
C ARG A 181 -0.53 14.10 -7.14
N ASP A 182 -1.38 14.03 -6.13
CA ASP A 182 -1.69 15.17 -5.26
C ASP A 182 -2.31 14.72 -3.93
N ALA A 183 -2.46 15.67 -3.01
CA ALA A 183 -3.07 15.46 -1.69
C ALA A 183 -4.26 16.40 -1.49
N VAL A 184 -5.28 15.93 -0.78
CA VAL A 184 -6.46 16.71 -0.41
C VAL A 184 -6.46 16.98 1.10
N LYS A 185 -6.85 18.21 1.48
CA LYS A 185 -6.97 18.65 2.88
C LYS A 185 -8.18 18.00 3.57
N GLY A 186 -8.02 17.51 4.79
CA GLY A 186 -9.05 16.81 5.57
C GLY A 186 -8.45 15.60 6.30
N SER A 187 -9.17 14.47 6.34
CA SER A 187 -8.49 13.17 6.41
C SER A 187 -7.41 13.17 5.31
N PHE A 188 -6.16 12.82 5.62
CA PHE A 188 -5.12 12.90 4.60
C PHE A 188 -5.45 11.90 3.47
N VAL A 189 -5.85 12.40 2.31
CA VAL A 189 -6.14 11.58 1.14
C VAL A 189 -5.09 11.86 0.09
N TYR A 190 -4.41 10.80 -0.31
CA TYR A 190 -3.43 10.87 -1.37
C TYR A 190 -3.94 10.20 -2.63
N ARG A 191 -4.07 10.97 -3.71
CA ARG A 191 -4.55 10.45 -4.99
C ARG A 191 -3.37 9.94 -5.79
N VAL A 192 -3.52 8.73 -6.30
CA VAL A 192 -2.47 8.01 -7.01
C VAL A 192 -2.92 7.65 -8.42
N LYS A 193 -1.95 7.67 -9.34
CA LYS A 193 -2.10 7.01 -10.63
C LYS A 193 -1.54 5.61 -10.50
N THR A 194 -2.41 4.62 -10.57
CA THR A 194 -2.02 3.23 -10.63
C THR A 194 -1.66 2.90 -12.07
N THR A 195 -0.51 2.27 -12.27
CA THR A 195 -0.10 1.75 -13.58
C THR A 195 0.16 0.26 -13.45
N THR A 196 -0.33 -0.49 -14.41
CA THR A 196 -0.18 -1.94 -14.54
C THR A 196 0.01 -2.27 -16.02
N LYS A 197 0.55 -3.45 -16.31
CA LYS A 197 0.64 -3.97 -17.69
C LYS A 197 -0.72 -4.40 -18.21
N ASP A 198 -1.59 -4.85 -17.31
CA ASP A 198 -2.94 -5.33 -17.60
C ASP A 198 -3.91 -4.68 -16.61
N SER A 199 -4.66 -3.69 -17.11
CA SER A 199 -5.64 -2.93 -16.31
C SER A 199 -6.86 -3.77 -15.96
N GLU A 200 -7.32 -4.62 -16.86
CA GLU A 200 -8.51 -5.44 -16.64
C GLU A 200 -8.25 -6.49 -15.55
N SER A 201 -7.11 -7.16 -15.62
CA SER A 201 -6.70 -8.12 -14.58
C SER A 201 -6.56 -7.47 -13.20
N PHE A 202 -6.04 -6.25 -13.14
CA PHE A 202 -5.91 -5.52 -11.88
C PHE A 202 -7.28 -5.09 -11.33
N GLU A 203 -8.15 -4.51 -12.15
CA GLU A 203 -9.47 -4.01 -11.75
C GLU A 203 -10.47 -5.14 -11.42
N THR A 204 -10.21 -6.37 -11.87
CA THR A 204 -11.01 -7.55 -11.55
C THR A 204 -10.36 -8.39 -10.44
N LYS A 205 -9.37 -9.22 -10.79
CA LYS A 205 -8.69 -10.14 -9.89
C LYS A 205 -7.91 -9.40 -8.80
N GLY A 206 -7.23 -8.30 -9.14
CA GLY A 206 -6.46 -7.52 -8.18
C GLY A 206 -7.34 -6.89 -7.10
N TYR A 207 -8.50 -6.34 -7.49
CA TYR A 207 -9.47 -5.80 -6.53
C TYR A 207 -10.06 -6.89 -5.65
N GLU A 208 -10.41 -8.04 -6.22
CA GLU A 208 -10.92 -9.18 -5.46
C GLU A 208 -9.90 -9.62 -4.39
N LEU A 209 -8.64 -9.82 -4.77
CA LEU A 209 -7.56 -10.20 -3.84
C LEU A 209 -7.39 -9.17 -2.72
N LEU A 210 -7.29 -7.88 -3.06
CA LEU A 210 -7.16 -6.83 -2.05
C LEU A 210 -8.38 -6.75 -1.12
N SER A 211 -9.59 -7.01 -1.64
CA SER A 211 -10.80 -6.99 -0.82
C SER A 211 -10.86 -8.12 0.20
N LYS A 212 -10.29 -9.30 -0.10
CA LYS A 212 -10.17 -10.43 0.85
C LYS A 212 -9.34 -10.05 2.07
N ILE A 213 -8.35 -9.16 1.92
CA ILE A 213 -7.57 -8.63 3.04
C ILE A 213 -8.42 -7.77 3.99
N SER A 214 -9.60 -7.31 3.60
CA SER A 214 -10.51 -6.58 4.51
C SER A 214 -11.45 -7.52 5.29
N SER A 215 -11.43 -8.82 4.98
CA SER A 215 -12.23 -9.85 5.62
C SER A 215 -11.37 -10.62 6.62
N HIS A 216 -11.90 -10.86 7.83
CA HIS A 216 -11.14 -11.54 8.88
C HIS A 216 -10.81 -12.98 8.47
N GLN A 217 -11.79 -13.73 7.97
CA GLN A 217 -11.60 -15.14 7.61
C GLN A 217 -10.71 -15.30 6.37
N ASP A 218 -10.99 -14.55 5.31
CA ASP A 218 -10.21 -14.67 4.06
C ASP A 218 -8.74 -14.25 4.26
N PHE A 219 -8.50 -13.29 5.16
CA PHE A 219 -7.15 -12.91 5.55
C PHE A 219 -6.42 -14.05 6.27
N LEU A 220 -7.06 -14.70 7.25
CA LEU A 220 -6.48 -15.86 7.93
C LEU A 220 -6.17 -17.00 6.95
N ASP A 221 -7.08 -17.28 6.01
CA ASP A 221 -6.87 -18.29 4.97
C ASP A 221 -5.66 -17.93 4.08
N SER A 222 -5.49 -16.64 3.75
CA SER A 222 -4.34 -16.14 2.98
C SER A 222 -3.02 -16.26 3.77
N LEU A 223 -3.07 -16.15 5.11
CA LEU A 223 -1.91 -16.42 5.97
C LEU A 223 -1.54 -17.90 5.98
N GLU A 224 -2.52 -18.81 6.05
CA GLU A 224 -2.29 -20.25 5.99
C GLU A 224 -1.68 -20.69 4.66
N GLN A 225 -2.14 -20.10 3.55
CA GLN A 225 -1.63 -20.38 2.21
C GLN A 225 -0.28 -19.70 1.93
N GLN A 226 0.32 -19.01 2.90
CA GLN A 226 1.61 -18.33 2.77
C GLN A 226 1.64 -17.29 1.62
N GLU A 227 0.48 -16.77 1.24
CA GLU A 227 0.32 -15.80 0.14
C GLU A 227 0.80 -14.41 0.56
N ILE A 228 0.90 -14.14 1.85
CA ILE A 228 1.24 -12.82 2.37
C ILE A 228 2.61 -12.86 3.08
N ASP A 229 3.35 -11.76 2.99
CA ASP A 229 4.55 -11.56 3.82
C ASP A 229 4.12 -11.11 5.23
N LEU A 230 4.28 -12.01 6.19
CA LEU A 230 3.86 -11.80 7.58
C LEU A 230 4.56 -10.62 8.26
N ARG A 231 5.82 -10.32 7.91
CA ARG A 231 6.53 -9.18 8.51
C ARG A 231 6.03 -7.86 7.99
N LEU A 232 5.80 -7.78 6.69
CA LEU A 232 5.29 -6.59 6.06
C LEU A 232 3.89 -6.26 6.58
N VAL A 233 3.04 -7.29 6.73
CA VAL A 233 1.75 -7.18 7.42
C VAL A 233 1.93 -6.71 8.85
N ARG A 234 2.77 -7.39 9.65
CA ARG A 234 2.92 -7.04 11.06
C ARG A 234 3.39 -5.61 11.24
N LYS A 235 4.34 -5.16 10.42
CA LYS A 235 4.83 -3.78 10.37
C LYS A 235 3.71 -2.80 10.01
N LEU A 236 2.90 -3.12 9.01
CA LEU A 236 1.74 -2.31 8.63
C LEU A 236 0.71 -2.22 9.76
N PHE A 237 0.35 -3.36 10.34
CA PHE A 237 -0.66 -3.48 11.40
C PHE A 237 -0.19 -2.79 12.69
N ASP A 238 1.10 -2.88 13.01
CA ASP A 238 1.71 -2.12 14.12
C ASP A 238 1.54 -0.61 13.94
N LEU A 239 1.83 -0.11 12.74
CA LEU A 239 1.69 1.30 12.41
C LEU A 239 0.22 1.75 12.51
N ILE A 240 -0.71 0.92 12.02
CA ILE A 240 -2.15 1.17 12.08
C ILE A 240 -2.64 1.22 13.53
N GLY A 241 -2.39 0.16 14.31
CA GLY A 241 -2.84 0.02 15.69
C GLY A 241 -2.24 1.08 16.62
N THR A 242 -0.90 1.19 16.65
CA THR A 242 -0.18 2.12 17.54
C THR A 242 -0.55 3.59 17.29
N ASN A 243 -0.87 3.95 16.05
CA ASN A 243 -1.20 5.34 15.69
C ASN A 243 -2.71 5.59 15.54
N ASN A 244 -3.55 4.58 15.76
CA ASN A 244 -5.01 4.62 15.60
C ASN A 244 -5.42 5.16 14.21
N ILE A 245 -4.79 4.61 13.17
CA ILE A 245 -4.96 5.01 11.78
C ILE A 245 -5.94 4.08 11.08
N GLU A 246 -6.82 4.64 10.25
CA GLU A 246 -7.63 3.91 9.28
C GLU A 246 -7.04 4.14 7.88
N ILE A 247 -6.89 3.07 7.09
CA ILE A 247 -6.36 3.13 5.73
C ILE A 247 -7.37 2.51 4.77
N GLN A 248 -7.74 3.25 3.73
CA GLN A 248 -8.60 2.75 2.67
C GLN A 248 -7.95 2.95 1.30
N PHE A 249 -8.05 1.95 0.43
CA PHE A 249 -7.76 2.06 -0.99
C PHE A 249 -9.07 2.05 -1.78
N ILE A 250 -9.30 3.10 -2.55
CA ILE A 250 -10.60 3.34 -3.19
C ILE A 250 -10.38 3.63 -4.67
N ASP A 251 -11.17 2.99 -5.53
CA ASP A 251 -11.23 3.31 -6.95
C ASP A 251 -11.90 4.68 -7.14
N GLU A 252 -11.28 5.56 -7.93
CA GLU A 252 -11.82 6.90 -8.14
C GLU A 252 -13.08 6.86 -9.02
N SER A 253 -13.20 5.91 -9.95
CA SER A 253 -14.31 5.90 -10.91
C SER A 253 -15.61 5.38 -10.31
N SER A 254 -15.57 4.18 -9.72
CA SER A 254 -16.72 3.54 -9.07
C SER A 254 -16.94 4.03 -7.64
N THR A 255 -15.98 4.74 -7.05
CA THR A 255 -15.99 5.15 -5.63
C THR A 255 -16.06 3.97 -4.64
N GLN A 256 -15.78 2.75 -5.11
CA GLN A 256 -15.77 1.52 -4.31
C GLN A 256 -14.50 1.44 -3.46
N THR A 257 -14.65 1.14 -2.18
CA THR A 257 -13.53 0.77 -1.31
C THR A 257 -13.08 -0.63 -1.67
N ILE A 258 -11.82 -0.75 -2.12
CA ILE A 258 -11.18 -1.99 -2.54
C ILE A 258 -10.55 -2.69 -1.34
N LEU A 259 -9.90 -1.94 -0.46
CA LEU A 259 -9.25 -2.42 0.76
C LEU A 259 -9.53 -1.44 1.90
N ASP A 260 -9.90 -1.95 3.06
CA ASP A 260 -10.17 -1.18 4.27
C ASP A 260 -9.48 -1.84 5.48
N LEU A 261 -8.60 -1.09 6.14
CA LEU A 261 -7.88 -1.51 7.33
C LEU A 261 -8.14 -0.52 8.45
N SER A 262 -8.90 -0.96 9.45
CA SER A 262 -9.19 -0.17 10.66
C SER A 262 -8.37 -0.65 11.86
N PRO A 263 -8.15 0.21 12.88
CA PRO A 263 -7.47 -0.18 14.12
C PRO A 263 -8.09 -1.40 14.80
N SER A 264 -9.43 -1.43 14.92
CA SER A 264 -10.14 -2.56 15.51
C SER A 264 -10.01 -3.85 14.71
N TYR A 265 -9.93 -3.75 13.37
CA TYR A 265 -9.72 -4.90 12.50
C TYR A 265 -8.32 -5.49 12.71
N VAL A 266 -7.28 -4.65 12.70
CA VAL A 266 -5.90 -5.12 12.87
C VAL A 266 -5.65 -5.69 14.26
N ASP A 267 -6.18 -5.05 15.31
CA ASP A 267 -6.03 -5.53 16.70
C ASP A 267 -6.59 -6.94 16.90
N GLY A 268 -7.68 -7.27 16.20
CA GLY A 268 -8.27 -8.61 16.23
C GLY A 268 -7.44 -9.69 15.54
N LEU A 269 -6.53 -9.32 14.63
CA LEU A 269 -5.71 -10.24 13.84
C LEU A 269 -4.27 -10.36 14.33
N LEU A 270 -3.79 -9.38 15.11
CA LEU A 270 -2.43 -9.38 15.64
C LEU A 270 -2.05 -10.68 16.38
N PRO A 271 -2.90 -11.28 17.24
CA PRO A 271 -2.55 -12.52 17.91
C PRO A 271 -2.21 -13.68 16.96
N ALA A 272 -3.00 -13.86 15.90
CA ALA A 272 -2.77 -14.91 14.90
C ALA A 272 -1.51 -14.63 14.05
N ILE A 273 -1.25 -13.36 13.74
CA ILE A 273 -0.03 -12.95 13.04
C ILE A 273 1.20 -13.19 13.92
N ASP A 274 1.15 -12.82 15.20
CA ASP A 274 2.25 -12.99 16.15
C ASP A 274 2.54 -14.46 16.43
N GLU A 275 1.50 -15.31 16.53
CA GLU A 275 1.66 -16.76 16.64
C GLU A 275 2.40 -17.34 15.43
N LYS A 276 1.99 -16.97 14.20
CA LYS A 276 2.65 -17.43 12.97
C LYS A 276 4.05 -16.84 12.80
N LEU A 277 4.29 -15.61 13.23
CA LEU A 277 5.64 -15.02 13.21
C LEU A 277 6.61 -15.78 14.09
N GLY A 278 6.13 -16.40 15.17
CA GLY A 278 6.92 -17.26 16.04
C GLY A 278 7.55 -18.48 15.34
N SER A 279 7.08 -18.84 14.15
CA SER A 279 7.63 -19.90 13.30
C SER A 279 8.05 -19.42 11.89
N TYR A 280 7.99 -18.11 11.61
CA TYR A 280 8.16 -17.55 10.27
C TYR A 280 9.61 -17.25 9.90
N LEU A 281 10.07 -17.76 8.75
CA LEU A 281 11.37 -17.44 8.18
C LEU A 281 11.23 -16.78 6.79
N ASP A 282 11.79 -15.60 6.59
CA ASP A 282 11.87 -14.99 5.25
C ASP A 282 13.13 -15.46 4.51
N SER A 283 13.05 -15.56 3.18
CA SER A 283 14.18 -15.95 2.34
C SER A 283 15.45 -15.11 2.56
N THR A 284 15.35 -13.83 2.93
CA THR A 284 16.52 -12.97 3.20
C THR A 284 17.27 -13.34 4.48
N MET A 285 16.65 -14.11 5.37
CA MET A 285 17.24 -14.52 6.65
C MET A 285 17.99 -15.82 6.59
N VAL A 286 17.78 -16.59 5.52
CA VAL A 286 18.47 -17.85 5.30
C VAL A 286 19.86 -17.55 4.73
N PRO A 287 20.94 -17.83 5.46
CA PRO A 287 22.30 -17.61 4.97
C PRO A 287 22.53 -18.36 3.64
N GLN A 288 23.28 -17.73 2.74
CA GLN A 288 23.65 -18.32 1.45
C GLN A 288 25.15 -18.62 1.33
N ALA A 289 25.96 -18.12 2.27
CA ALA A 289 27.39 -18.31 2.33
C ALA A 289 27.72 -19.55 3.15
N ASP A 290 28.16 -20.63 2.53
CA ASP A 290 28.41 -21.94 3.15
C ASP A 290 29.73 -22.04 3.92
N ASN A 291 30.69 -21.16 3.66
CA ASN A 291 32.04 -21.25 4.23
C ASN A 291 32.30 -20.21 5.34
N LEU A 292 32.34 -20.65 6.59
CA LEU A 292 32.62 -19.79 7.75
C LEU A 292 34.02 -19.14 7.73
N SER A 293 35.03 -19.81 7.18
CA SER A 293 36.37 -19.23 7.04
C SER A 293 36.40 -18.05 6.08
N ARG A 294 35.56 -18.07 5.03
CA ARG A 294 35.37 -16.92 4.13
C ARG A 294 34.59 -15.78 4.79
N ILE A 295 33.68 -16.06 5.71
CA ILE A 295 33.07 -15.02 6.57
C ILE A 295 34.15 -14.34 7.41
N LYS A 296 35.05 -15.10 8.04
CA LYS A 296 36.19 -14.53 8.77
C LYS A 296 37.09 -13.68 7.86
N LEU A 297 37.40 -14.18 6.65
CA LEU A 297 38.20 -13.44 5.67
C LEU A 297 37.53 -12.12 5.26
N TYR A 298 36.22 -12.13 5.03
CA TYR A 298 35.43 -10.92 4.77
C TYR A 298 35.64 -9.89 5.89
N LEU A 299 35.49 -10.31 7.15
CA LEU A 299 35.65 -9.42 8.31
C LEU A 299 37.09 -8.88 8.45
N ASN A 300 38.11 -9.69 8.14
CA ASN A 300 39.51 -9.27 8.13
C ASN A 300 39.76 -8.15 7.10
N ILE A 301 39.18 -8.26 5.91
CA ILE A 301 39.32 -7.24 4.86
C ILE A 301 38.62 -5.94 5.29
N VAL A 302 37.40 -6.02 5.84
CA VAL A 302 36.70 -4.85 6.37
C VAL A 302 37.46 -4.19 7.53
N SER A 303 38.04 -4.99 8.43
CA SER A 303 38.89 -4.49 9.53
C SER A 303 40.07 -3.67 9.04
N SER A 304 40.63 -4.03 7.88
CA SER A 304 41.71 -3.27 7.23
C SER A 304 41.25 -1.99 6.51
N GLY A 305 39.97 -1.62 6.62
CA GLY A 305 39.40 -0.44 5.95
C GLY A 305 39.23 -0.58 4.45
N ARG A 306 39.27 -1.82 3.92
CA ARG A 306 39.18 -2.12 2.49
C ARG A 306 37.78 -2.61 2.11
N VAL A 307 37.41 -2.38 0.85
CA VAL A 307 36.18 -2.93 0.26
C VAL A 307 36.46 -4.36 -0.17
N VAL A 308 35.59 -5.29 0.23
CA VAL A 308 35.76 -6.70 -0.08
C VAL A 308 35.46 -6.97 -1.56
N THR A 309 36.38 -7.62 -2.25
CA THR A 309 36.25 -7.99 -3.66
C THR A 309 36.07 -9.49 -3.88
N ALA A 310 35.62 -9.87 -5.08
CA ALA A 310 35.43 -11.26 -5.48
C ALA A 310 36.76 -12.05 -5.48
N ASP A 311 37.81 -11.41 -5.99
CA ASP A 311 39.15 -12.00 -6.07
C ASP A 311 39.75 -12.26 -4.69
N GLU A 312 39.54 -11.37 -3.72
CA GLU A 312 40.05 -11.54 -2.36
C GLU A 312 39.35 -12.65 -1.58
N LEU A 313 38.07 -12.89 -1.87
CA LEU A 313 37.29 -13.98 -1.26
C LEU A 313 37.42 -15.31 -2.02
N ASP A 314 38.01 -15.29 -3.22
CA ASP A 314 38.07 -16.42 -4.15
C ASP A 314 36.67 -16.98 -4.47
N VAL A 315 35.79 -16.10 -4.96
CA VAL A 315 34.38 -16.41 -5.25
C VAL A 315 33.88 -15.70 -6.49
N ASP A 316 32.75 -16.15 -7.04
CA ASP A 316 32.05 -15.38 -8.08
C ASP A 316 31.63 -14.00 -7.54
N PRO A 317 31.62 -12.93 -8.36
CA PRO A 317 31.23 -11.58 -7.94
C PRO A 317 29.88 -11.48 -7.21
N ARG A 318 28.90 -12.29 -7.63
CA ARG A 318 27.58 -12.37 -6.99
C ARG A 318 27.61 -12.93 -5.57
N GLN A 319 28.63 -13.71 -5.20
CA GLN A 319 28.74 -14.32 -3.88
C GLN A 319 29.29 -13.35 -2.85
N VAL A 320 29.96 -12.27 -3.26
CA VAL A 320 30.42 -11.21 -2.34
C VAL A 320 29.25 -10.65 -1.53
N SER A 321 28.10 -10.40 -2.16
CA SER A 321 26.89 -9.97 -1.44
C SER A 321 26.37 -11.05 -0.49
N TYR A 322 26.48 -12.34 -0.83
CA TYR A 322 26.04 -13.41 0.07
C TYR A 322 26.87 -13.47 1.36
N TYR A 323 28.19 -13.25 1.26
CA TYR A 323 29.06 -13.18 2.44
C TYR A 323 28.78 -11.93 3.28
N ARG A 324 28.56 -10.78 2.65
CA ARG A 324 28.13 -9.56 3.35
C ARG A 324 26.82 -9.79 4.08
N ASP A 325 25.82 -10.36 3.41
CA ASP A 325 24.50 -10.54 3.97
C ASP A 325 24.53 -11.57 5.12
N ALA A 326 25.34 -12.64 5.02
CA ALA A 326 25.58 -13.56 6.13
C ALA A 326 26.24 -12.86 7.33
N CYS A 327 27.19 -11.93 7.12
CA CYS A 327 27.77 -11.14 8.21
C CYS A 327 26.72 -10.23 8.89
N LYS A 328 25.74 -9.71 8.13
CA LYS A 328 24.61 -8.95 8.69
C LYS A 328 23.69 -9.84 9.51
N THR A 329 23.30 -11.00 8.98
CA THR A 329 22.48 -12.00 9.71
C THR A 329 23.11 -12.39 11.04
N LEU A 330 24.43 -12.50 11.09
CA LEU A 330 25.20 -12.82 12.29
C LEU A 330 25.51 -11.59 13.17
N SER A 331 24.98 -10.40 12.86
CA SER A 331 25.28 -9.14 13.58
C SER A 331 26.77 -8.82 13.74
N LEU A 332 27.61 -9.28 12.80
CA LEU A 332 29.05 -9.04 12.78
C LEU A 332 29.41 -7.74 12.06
N ILE A 333 28.50 -7.24 11.21
CA ILE A 333 28.60 -5.93 10.58
C ILE A 333 27.30 -5.13 10.75
N HIS A 334 27.41 -3.81 10.76
CA HIS A 334 26.28 -2.90 10.71
C HIS A 334 25.66 -2.84 9.30
N GLU A 335 24.46 -2.26 9.18
CA GLU A 335 23.80 -2.04 7.88
C GLU A 335 24.64 -1.24 6.89
N TYR A 336 25.40 -0.27 7.39
CA TYR A 336 26.35 0.55 6.64
C TYR A 336 27.72 -0.13 6.45
N SER A 337 27.80 -1.45 6.67
CA SER A 337 28.92 -2.34 6.34
C SER A 337 30.22 -2.14 7.11
N SER A 338 30.20 -1.47 8.27
CA SER A 338 31.32 -1.48 9.22
C SER A 338 31.20 -2.64 10.22
N LEU A 339 32.32 -3.03 10.84
CA LEU A 339 32.33 -4.08 11.87
C LEU A 339 31.59 -3.63 13.14
N THR A 340 30.84 -4.55 13.75
CA THR A 340 30.38 -4.44 15.14
C THR A 340 31.52 -4.80 16.10
N PRO A 341 31.41 -4.54 17.42
CA PRO A 341 32.40 -5.01 18.39
C PRO A 341 32.63 -6.53 18.34
N LEU A 342 31.57 -7.32 18.08
CA LEU A 342 31.68 -8.77 17.89
C LEU A 342 32.39 -9.12 16.58
N GLY A 343 32.06 -8.43 15.48
CA GLY A 343 32.75 -8.60 14.20
C GLY A 343 34.25 -8.29 14.28
N LEU A 344 34.62 -7.24 15.02
CA LEU A 344 36.02 -6.90 15.27
C LEU A 344 36.72 -8.01 16.04
N LYS A 345 36.10 -8.53 17.10
CA LYS A 345 36.65 -9.66 17.88
C LYS A 345 36.86 -10.90 17.01
N VAL A 346 35.90 -11.23 16.13
CA VAL A 346 36.03 -12.35 15.18
C VAL A 346 37.18 -12.13 14.20
N ALA A 347 37.35 -10.90 13.69
CA ALA A 347 38.41 -10.55 12.76
C ALA A 347 39.80 -10.65 13.41
N GLU A 348 39.95 -10.14 14.64
CA GLU A 348 41.24 -10.08 15.34
C GLU A 348 41.66 -11.42 15.96
N SER A 349 40.71 -12.31 16.24
CA SER A 349 41.00 -13.59 16.88
C SER A 349 41.84 -14.50 15.97
N LYS A 350 42.94 -15.05 16.51
CA LYS A 350 43.79 -16.04 15.84
C LYS A 350 43.40 -17.48 16.18
N ASP A 351 42.58 -17.67 17.21
CA ASP A 351 42.13 -18.98 17.67
C ASP A 351 40.86 -19.40 16.94
N GLU A 352 40.93 -20.52 16.22
CA GLU A 352 39.80 -21.05 15.46
C GLU A 352 38.57 -21.34 16.32
N ASN A 353 38.78 -21.94 17.50
CA ASN A 353 37.71 -22.28 18.41
C ASN A 353 37.04 -21.01 18.97
N GLU A 354 37.80 -19.96 19.26
CA GLU A 354 37.24 -18.71 19.79
C GLU A 354 36.29 -18.04 18.79
N TRP A 355 36.74 -17.82 17.55
CA TRP A 355 35.90 -17.11 16.59
C TRP A 355 34.72 -17.97 16.11
N LEU A 356 34.88 -19.30 16.03
CA LEU A 356 33.77 -20.20 15.74
C LEU A 356 32.71 -20.18 16.84
N LYS A 357 33.10 -20.15 18.14
CA LYS A 357 32.14 -20.02 19.27
C LYS A 357 31.33 -18.72 19.18
N ILE A 358 31.95 -17.62 18.76
CA ILE A 358 31.24 -16.34 18.57
C ILE A 358 30.22 -16.48 17.43
N ILE A 359 30.63 -16.98 16.27
CA ILE A 359 29.74 -17.14 15.12
C ILE A 359 28.60 -18.12 15.43
N GLN A 360 28.89 -19.25 16.09
CA GLN A 360 27.89 -20.21 16.53
C GLN A 360 26.82 -19.54 17.37
N ARG A 361 27.22 -18.79 18.40
CA ARG A 361 26.27 -18.08 19.27
C ARG A 361 25.46 -17.05 18.51
N GLN A 362 26.07 -16.30 17.59
CA GLN A 362 25.33 -15.36 16.75
C GLN A 362 24.36 -16.05 15.79
N PHE A 363 24.70 -17.26 15.30
CA PHE A 363 23.77 -18.05 14.52
C PHE A 363 22.60 -18.56 15.38
N GLU A 364 22.86 -19.05 16.59
CA GLU A 364 21.84 -19.45 17.57
C GLU A 364 20.89 -18.30 17.94
N GLU A 365 21.40 -17.08 18.00
CA GLU A 365 20.64 -15.84 18.27
C GLU A 365 19.97 -15.25 17.01
N SER A 366 20.30 -15.74 15.80
CA SER A 366 19.67 -15.30 14.55
C SER A 366 18.30 -15.94 14.35
N ASP A 367 17.38 -15.28 13.63
CA ASP A 367 16.04 -15.82 13.37
C ASP A 367 16.09 -17.23 12.76
N CYS A 368 16.96 -17.45 11.76
CA CYS A 368 17.10 -18.75 11.11
C CYS A 368 17.59 -19.85 12.06
N GLY A 369 18.63 -19.58 12.86
CA GLY A 369 19.20 -20.57 13.77
C GLY A 369 18.29 -20.84 14.96
N TYR A 370 17.69 -19.79 15.53
CA TYR A 370 16.74 -19.91 16.63
C TYR A 370 15.52 -20.75 16.26
N LEU A 371 14.87 -20.45 15.12
CA LEU A 371 13.69 -21.18 14.66
C LEU A 371 14.02 -22.64 14.33
N TRP A 372 15.19 -22.92 13.75
CA TRP A 372 15.59 -24.29 13.45
C TRP A 372 15.90 -25.10 14.71
N MET A 373 16.44 -24.47 15.76
CA MET A 373 16.58 -25.10 17.08
C MET A 373 15.22 -25.37 17.73
N LEU A 374 14.28 -24.42 17.61
CA LEU A 374 12.94 -24.53 18.18
C LEU A 374 12.15 -25.68 17.54
N ASP A 375 12.22 -25.81 16.20
CA ASP A 375 11.62 -26.89 15.41
C ASP A 375 12.03 -28.28 15.91
N GLN A 376 13.30 -28.43 16.31
CA GLN A 376 13.85 -29.67 16.86
C GLN A 376 13.84 -29.75 18.39
N GLN A 377 13.28 -28.75 19.07
CA GLN A 377 13.23 -28.65 20.53
C GLN A 377 14.60 -28.74 21.24
N VAL A 378 15.64 -28.21 20.61
CA VAL A 378 17.01 -28.16 21.16
C VAL A 378 17.39 -26.75 21.62
N LYS A 379 18.38 -26.64 22.50
CA LYS A 379 18.86 -25.35 23.04
C LYS A 379 20.20 -24.88 22.47
N SER A 380 20.81 -25.68 21.60
CA SER A 380 22.08 -25.35 20.96
C SER A 380 22.17 -26.02 19.60
N THR A 381 22.81 -25.34 18.65
CA THR A 381 23.13 -25.83 17.31
C THR A 381 24.01 -27.08 17.32
N LEU A 382 24.74 -27.35 18.40
CA LEU A 382 25.50 -28.60 18.56
C LEU A 382 24.59 -29.84 18.63
N ASN A 383 23.33 -29.66 19.04
CA ASN A 383 22.35 -30.73 19.20
C ASN A 383 21.38 -30.84 18.02
N ILE A 384 21.48 -29.96 17.02
CA ILE A 384 20.66 -30.02 15.80
C ILE A 384 21.06 -31.26 14.98
N ASP A 385 20.08 -31.98 14.42
CA ASP A 385 20.32 -32.87 13.28
C ASP A 385 20.38 -32.03 12.01
N GLU A 386 21.57 -31.88 11.45
CA GLU A 386 21.82 -31.05 10.27
C GLU A 386 21.09 -31.55 9.01
N ASN A 387 20.61 -32.80 8.99
CA ASN A 387 19.90 -33.37 7.84
C ASN A 387 18.46 -32.87 7.73
N THR A 388 17.91 -32.29 8.80
CA THR A 388 16.56 -31.70 8.81
C THR A 388 16.50 -30.33 8.11
N ALA A 389 17.64 -29.71 7.80
CA ALA A 389 17.72 -28.35 7.27
C ALA A 389 16.83 -28.11 6.03
N ALA A 390 16.76 -29.09 5.12
CA ALA A 390 15.95 -28.95 3.91
C ALA A 390 14.45 -28.96 4.24
N GLN A 391 14.01 -29.85 5.12
CA GLN A 391 12.60 -29.94 5.51
C GLN A 391 12.18 -28.67 6.25
N PHE A 392 12.98 -28.25 7.23
CA PHE A 392 12.78 -27.02 7.98
C PHE A 392 12.59 -25.81 7.05
N LEU A 393 13.47 -25.62 6.05
CA LEU A 393 13.36 -24.51 5.10
C LEU A 393 12.19 -24.64 4.12
N ILE A 394 11.74 -25.84 3.79
CA ILE A 394 10.58 -26.04 2.92
C ILE A 394 9.28 -25.67 3.66
N GLU A 395 9.18 -26.04 4.93
CA GLU A 395 7.96 -25.83 5.73
C GLU A 395 7.86 -24.40 6.27
N ASN A 396 8.98 -23.81 6.69
CA ASN A 396 8.99 -22.57 7.47
C ASN A 396 9.47 -21.34 6.69
N CYS A 397 10.07 -21.50 5.49
CA CYS A 397 10.63 -20.38 4.74
C CYS A 397 9.76 -19.89 3.57
N ASN A 398 9.18 -18.70 3.72
CA ASN A 398 8.46 -18.04 2.64
C ASN A 398 9.41 -17.40 1.62
N GLY A 399 9.04 -17.50 0.34
CA GLY A 399 9.76 -16.87 -0.77
C GLY A 399 10.91 -17.70 -1.36
N LEU A 400 11.11 -18.95 -0.89
CA LEU A 400 12.02 -19.91 -1.50
C LEU A 400 11.25 -20.97 -2.28
N SER A 401 11.67 -21.26 -3.51
CA SER A 401 11.25 -22.50 -4.18
C SER A 401 11.83 -23.71 -3.46
N GLU A 402 11.18 -24.88 -3.56
CA GLU A 402 11.70 -26.12 -2.96
C GLU A 402 13.16 -26.40 -3.37
N SER A 403 13.48 -26.20 -4.65
CA SER A 403 14.86 -26.32 -5.16
C SER A 403 15.84 -25.35 -4.50
N THR A 404 15.41 -24.11 -4.23
CA THR A 404 16.23 -23.11 -3.55
C THR A 404 16.37 -23.42 -2.07
N SER A 405 15.31 -23.88 -1.39
CA SER A 405 15.36 -24.35 -0.01
C SER A 405 16.37 -25.48 0.16
N ARG A 406 16.33 -26.50 -0.71
CA ARG A 406 17.30 -27.62 -0.71
C ARG A 406 18.75 -27.15 -0.94
N ARG A 407 18.96 -26.15 -1.82
CA ARG A 407 20.29 -25.57 -2.05
C ARG A 407 20.79 -24.82 -0.81
N ARG A 408 19.98 -23.96 -0.20
CA ARG A 408 20.36 -23.19 0.99
C ARG A 408 20.48 -24.06 2.24
N ALA A 409 19.78 -25.18 2.31
CA ALA A 409 19.95 -26.17 3.36
C ALA A 409 21.39 -26.71 3.45
N GLN A 410 22.12 -26.77 2.33
CA GLN A 410 23.54 -27.17 2.34
C GLN A 410 24.39 -26.15 3.10
N THR A 411 24.10 -24.86 2.98
CA THR A 411 24.77 -23.81 3.76
C THR A 411 24.57 -24.03 5.26
N LEU A 412 23.31 -24.22 5.70
CA LEU A 412 22.99 -24.49 7.10
C LEU A 412 23.68 -25.75 7.63
N LYS A 413 23.65 -26.82 6.82
CA LYS A 413 24.31 -28.08 7.13
C LYS A 413 25.81 -27.90 7.33
N SER A 414 26.48 -27.21 6.40
CA SER A 414 27.92 -26.96 6.48
C SER A 414 28.29 -26.16 7.74
N TRP A 415 27.49 -25.18 8.13
CA TRP A 415 27.73 -24.41 9.36
C TRP A 415 27.61 -25.27 10.61
N VAL A 416 26.52 -26.02 10.76
CA VAL A 416 26.31 -26.89 11.93
C VAL A 416 27.39 -27.97 12.03
N ILE A 417 27.78 -28.60 10.92
CA ILE A 417 28.89 -29.56 10.89
C ILE A 417 30.17 -28.90 11.42
N LYS A 418 30.46 -27.66 11.00
CA LYS A 418 31.65 -26.93 11.44
C LYS A 418 31.56 -26.50 12.91
N PHE A 419 30.38 -26.13 13.43
CA PHE A 419 30.21 -25.84 14.85
C PHE A 419 30.43 -27.08 15.72
N LYS A 420 30.04 -28.27 15.24
CA LYS A 420 30.28 -29.54 15.94
C LYS A 420 31.75 -29.94 16.04
N THR A 421 32.66 -29.28 15.32
CA THR A 421 34.11 -29.50 15.46
C THR A 421 34.76 -28.66 16.55
N ILE A 422 34.01 -27.78 17.22
CA ILE A 422 34.53 -26.95 18.31
C ILE A 422 34.85 -27.84 19.51
N ASP A 423 36.07 -27.75 20.03
CA ASP A 423 36.43 -28.47 21.26
C ASP A 423 35.58 -27.96 22.44
N VAL A 424 34.87 -28.90 23.08
CA VAL A 424 34.01 -28.66 24.25
C VAL A 424 34.86 -28.39 25.48
#